data_AF-C1JZN0-F1
#
_entry.id   AF-C1JZN0-F1
#
_cell.length_a   1.000
_cell.length_b   1.000
_cell.length_c   1.000
_cell.angle_alpha   90.00
_cell.angle_beta   90.00
_cell.angle_gamma   90.00
#
_symmetry.space_group_name_H-M   'P 1'
#
loop_
_entity.id
_entity.type
_entity.pdbx_description
1 polymer ?
#
loop_
_entity_poly.entity_id
_entity_poly.type
_entity_poly.pdbx_seq_one_letter_code
_entity_poly.pdbx_strand_id
1 'polypeptide(L)'
;DAIIISEKLVKDDVFTSIHIQEQTIQFRSSKAGNDDLTREIPNASQRSKRHLDENGIVRIGSEVSAGDILVGRTSPKGEDNPTPEEKLMNAIWGKKASSQKDTSLKVKHGDGGTVIDVQILSRTREDNLEDGVEKIIKVFIAQKRKIKVGDKMAGRHGNKGVISLVLPVEDMPFLEDG
;
A
#
# COMPACT_ATOMS: atom_id res chain seq x y z
N ASP A 1 10.42 -20.48 -24.72
CA ASP A 1 10.97 -21.30 -23.62
C ASP A 1 10.02 -21.28 -22.43
N ALA A 2 9.23 -22.35 -22.32
CA ALA A 2 8.26 -22.55 -21.25
C ALA A 2 8.82 -23.56 -20.24
N ILE A 3 8.53 -23.35 -18.96
CA ILE A 3 8.93 -24.25 -17.86
C ILE A 3 7.67 -24.73 -17.15
N ILE A 4 7.62 -26.03 -16.86
CA ILE A 4 6.61 -26.63 -16.00
C ILE A 4 7.26 -26.89 -14.64
N ILE A 5 6.55 -26.59 -13.56
CA ILE A 5 7.01 -26.86 -12.19
C ILE A 5 6.00 -27.73 -11.44
N SER A 6 6.49 -28.54 -10.50
CA SER A 6 5.64 -29.31 -9.59
C SER A 6 5.01 -28.38 -8.55
N GLU A 7 3.73 -28.60 -8.24
CA GLU A 7 3.00 -27.96 -7.15
C GLU A 7 3.68 -28.17 -5.79
N LYS A 8 4.43 -29.27 -5.62
CA LYS A 8 5.23 -29.53 -4.41
C LYS A 8 6.15 -28.36 -4.06
N LEU A 9 6.76 -27.72 -5.07
CA LEU A 9 7.66 -26.58 -4.88
C LEU A 9 6.92 -25.33 -4.34
N VAL A 10 5.62 -25.20 -4.65
CA VAL A 10 4.76 -24.12 -4.13
C VAL A 10 4.29 -24.43 -2.70
N LYS A 11 3.99 -25.71 -2.41
CA LYS A 11 3.58 -26.17 -1.08
C LYS A 11 4.73 -26.03 -0.07
N ASP A 12 5.93 -26.44 -0.47
CA ASP A 12 7.12 -26.46 0.38
C ASP A 12 7.86 -25.12 0.44
N ASP A 13 7.29 -24.05 -0.15
CA ASP A 13 7.85 -22.69 -0.19
C ASP A 13 9.27 -22.59 -0.80
N VAL A 14 9.71 -23.56 -1.60
CA VAL A 14 11.09 -23.67 -2.12
C VAL A 14 11.56 -22.43 -2.87
N PHE A 15 10.68 -21.88 -3.72
CA PHE A 15 10.94 -20.66 -4.50
C PHE A 15 10.06 -19.50 -4.02
N THR A 16 10.05 -19.26 -2.72
CA THR A 16 9.30 -18.14 -2.13
C THR A 16 10.23 -17.01 -1.73
N SER A 17 9.86 -15.78 -2.08
CA SER A 17 10.58 -14.57 -1.71
C SER A 17 9.74 -13.67 -0.80
N ILE A 18 10.41 -12.88 0.03
CA ILE A 18 9.79 -11.80 0.79
C ILE A 18 10.16 -10.49 0.10
N HIS A 19 9.14 -9.73 -0.30
CA HIS A 19 9.30 -8.40 -0.88
C HIS A 19 8.86 -7.37 0.15
N ILE A 20 9.74 -6.44 0.50
CA ILE A 20 9.41 -5.34 1.41
C ILE A 20 9.33 -4.06 0.57
N GLN A 21 8.22 -3.35 0.67
CA GLN A 21 8.00 -2.06 0.03
C GLN A 21 7.92 -0.96 1.08
N GLU A 22 8.69 0.10 0.87
CA GLU A 22 8.56 1.36 1.62
C GLU A 22 7.57 2.27 0.90
N GLN A 23 6.54 2.74 1.62
CA GLN A 23 5.64 3.78 1.16
C GLN A 23 5.73 4.98 2.09
N THR A 24 5.91 6.17 1.51
CA THR A 24 6.25 7.37 2.27
C THR A 24 5.28 8.50 1.96
N ILE A 25 4.89 9.24 2.99
CA ILE A 25 4.09 10.45 2.89
C ILE A 25 4.72 11.57 3.70
N GLN A 26 4.74 12.77 3.13
CA GLN A 26 5.27 13.98 3.77
C GLN A 26 4.11 14.91 4.15
N PHE A 27 4.18 15.49 5.33
CA PHE A 27 3.28 16.53 5.81
C PHE A 27 3.96 17.87 5.61
N ARG A 28 3.30 18.77 4.88
CA ARG A 28 3.86 20.06 4.49
C ARG A 28 3.05 21.22 5.06
N SER A 29 3.75 22.32 5.33
CA SER A 29 3.11 23.61 5.60
C SER A 29 2.89 24.35 4.28
N SER A 30 1.69 24.91 4.10
CA SER A 30 1.34 25.72 2.92
C SER A 30 0.73 27.06 3.35
N LYS A 31 0.61 28.00 2.42
CA LYS A 31 -0.06 29.29 2.68
C LYS A 31 -1.53 29.14 3.10
N ALA A 32 -2.19 28.07 2.66
CA ALA A 32 -3.59 27.78 2.99
C ALA A 32 -3.75 27.04 4.34
N GLY A 33 -2.64 26.70 5.01
CA GLY A 33 -2.59 25.92 6.25
C GLY A 33 -1.71 24.68 6.11
N ASN A 34 -1.61 23.92 7.19
CA ASN A 34 -0.74 22.76 7.31
C ASN A 34 -1.50 21.46 7.00
N ASP A 35 -0.78 20.45 6.54
CA ASP A 35 -1.31 19.09 6.46
C ASP A 35 -1.51 18.50 7.87
N ASP A 36 -2.70 17.98 8.14
CA ASP A 36 -3.02 17.36 9.42
C ASP A 36 -2.98 15.83 9.31
N LEU A 37 -2.37 15.19 10.31
CA LEU A 37 -2.41 13.74 10.52
C LEU A 37 -3.66 13.40 11.33
N THR A 38 -4.59 12.65 10.73
CA THR A 38 -5.86 12.34 11.41
C THR A 38 -6.50 11.05 10.91
N ARG A 39 -7.24 10.38 11.80
CA ARG A 39 -8.15 9.28 11.45
C ARG A 39 -9.44 9.79 10.77
N GLU A 40 -9.81 11.04 11.03
CA GLU A 40 -11.05 11.66 10.53
C GLU A 40 -10.90 12.16 9.10
N ILE A 41 -10.91 11.22 8.16
CA ILE A 41 -10.69 11.52 6.73
C ILE A 41 -12.04 11.77 6.05
N PRO A 42 -12.25 12.94 5.41
CA PRO A 42 -13.50 13.27 4.75
C PRO A 42 -13.71 12.36 3.54
N ASN A 43 -14.97 11.92 3.33
CA ASN A 43 -15.37 11.04 2.23
C ASN A 43 -14.68 9.66 2.20
N ALA A 44 -13.93 9.28 3.23
CA ALA A 44 -13.32 7.95 3.34
C ALA A 44 -14.29 6.93 3.95
N SER A 45 -14.39 5.76 3.30
CA SER A 45 -15.21 4.65 3.78
C SER A 45 -14.70 4.09 5.12
N GLN A 46 -15.56 3.43 5.89
CA GLN A 46 -15.12 2.73 7.10
C GLN A 46 -14.19 1.56 6.77
N ARG A 47 -14.44 0.87 5.64
CA ARG A 47 -13.58 -0.22 5.16
C ARG A 47 -12.14 0.23 4.97
N SER A 48 -11.92 1.36 4.29
CA SER A 48 -10.57 1.87 4.01
C SER A 48 -9.84 2.37 5.27
N LYS A 49 -10.56 2.76 6.32
CA LYS A 49 -10.01 3.25 7.60
C LYS A 49 -9.85 2.16 8.67
N ARG A 50 -10.27 0.92 8.39
CA ARG A 50 -10.40 -0.15 9.41
C ARG A 50 -9.11 -0.45 10.17
N HIS A 51 -7.96 -0.26 9.53
CA HIS A 51 -6.64 -0.59 10.07
C HIS A 51 -5.90 0.58 10.71
N LEU A 52 -6.46 1.79 10.62
CA LEU A 52 -5.86 2.96 11.25
C LEU A 52 -5.98 2.85 12.78
N ASP A 53 -5.06 3.47 13.49
CA ASP A 53 -5.13 3.75 14.92
C ASP A 53 -5.91 5.05 15.19
N GLU A 54 -5.81 5.56 16.41
CA GLU A 54 -6.42 6.82 16.84
C GLU A 54 -5.78 8.06 16.20
N ASN A 55 -4.49 7.99 15.87
CA ASN A 55 -3.73 9.07 15.24
C ASN A 55 -3.93 9.10 13.72
N GLY A 56 -4.51 8.07 13.13
CA GLY A 56 -4.66 7.94 11.68
C GLY A 56 -3.48 7.25 11.01
N ILE A 57 -2.70 6.46 11.73
CA ILE A 57 -1.60 5.65 11.20
C ILE A 57 -2.01 4.17 11.21
N VAL A 58 -1.65 3.42 10.19
CA VAL A 58 -1.91 1.98 10.14
C VAL A 58 -1.17 1.23 11.25
N ARG A 59 -1.82 0.22 11.83
CA ARG A 59 -1.23 -0.62 12.87
C ARG A 59 -0.24 -1.62 12.27
N ILE A 60 0.87 -1.84 12.96
CA ILE A 60 1.81 -2.93 12.63
C ILE A 60 1.09 -4.28 12.81
N GLY A 61 1.32 -5.20 11.89
CA GLY A 61 0.65 -6.50 11.81
C GLY A 61 -0.66 -6.49 11.03
N SER A 62 -1.19 -5.32 10.63
CA SER A 62 -2.38 -5.24 9.79
C SER A 62 -2.11 -5.81 8.39
N GLU A 63 -3.01 -6.68 7.93
CA GLU A 63 -3.03 -7.16 6.55
C GLU A 63 -3.81 -6.17 5.67
N VAL A 64 -3.08 -5.47 4.80
CA VAL A 64 -3.57 -4.38 3.98
C VAL A 64 -3.66 -4.79 2.51
N SER A 65 -4.67 -4.24 1.84
CA SER A 65 -5.00 -4.46 0.44
C SER A 65 -5.18 -3.14 -0.29
N ALA A 66 -5.16 -3.17 -1.62
CA ALA A 66 -5.33 -1.98 -2.45
C ALA A 66 -6.55 -1.14 -2.02
N GLY A 67 -6.33 0.17 -1.86
CA GLY A 67 -7.35 1.13 -1.41
C GLY A 67 -7.46 1.31 0.11
N ASP A 68 -6.78 0.47 0.91
CA ASP A 68 -6.66 0.70 2.34
C ASP A 68 -5.78 1.91 2.63
N ILE A 69 -6.17 2.70 3.64
CA ILE A 69 -5.43 3.88 4.04
C ILE A 69 -4.33 3.44 5.00
N LEU A 70 -3.09 3.79 4.67
CA LEU A 70 -1.91 3.54 5.49
C LEU A 70 -1.65 4.70 6.46
N VAL A 71 -1.84 5.93 5.98
CA VAL A 71 -1.64 7.14 6.77
C VAL A 71 -2.70 8.15 6.35
N GLY A 72 -3.54 8.53 7.31
CA GLY A 72 -4.55 9.55 7.14
C GLY A 72 -3.93 10.94 7.09
N ARG A 73 -4.11 11.64 5.96
CA ARG A 73 -3.66 13.02 5.78
C ARG A 73 -4.81 13.85 5.25
N THR A 74 -5.09 14.95 5.90
CA THR A 74 -6.04 15.96 5.45
C THR A 74 -5.29 17.25 5.16
N SER A 75 -5.45 17.75 3.94
CA SER A 75 -4.88 19.04 3.54
C SER A 75 -5.98 20.11 3.49
N PRO A 76 -5.70 21.36 3.86
CA PRO A 76 -6.63 22.45 3.62
C PRO A 76 -6.88 22.59 2.12
N LYS A 77 -8.14 22.80 1.76
CA LYS A 77 -8.49 23.32 0.44
C LYS A 77 -8.12 24.81 0.43
N GLY A 78 -7.54 25.28 -0.67
CA GLY A 78 -7.24 26.70 -0.83
C GLY A 78 -8.52 27.54 -0.89
N GLU A 79 -8.42 28.81 -1.28
CA GLU A 79 -9.61 29.61 -1.60
C GLU A 79 -10.40 28.94 -2.73
N ASP A 80 -11.45 28.21 -2.36
CA ASP A 80 -12.31 27.48 -3.28
C ASP A 80 -13.26 28.46 -3.98
N ASN A 81 -13.20 28.49 -5.30
CA ASN A 81 -14.36 28.83 -6.14
C ASN A 81 -15.08 27.50 -6.45
N PRO A 82 -15.99 27.01 -5.57
CA PRO A 82 -16.66 25.73 -5.82
C PRO A 82 -17.48 25.83 -7.09
N THR A 83 -17.52 24.74 -7.85
CA THR A 83 -18.27 24.72 -9.10
C THR A 83 -19.78 24.87 -8.83
N PRO A 84 -20.57 25.34 -9.80
CA PRO A 84 -22.03 25.42 -9.64
C PRO A 84 -22.66 24.09 -9.18
N GLU A 85 -22.14 22.95 -9.64
CA GLU A 85 -22.58 21.62 -9.25
C GLU A 85 -22.28 21.32 -7.78
N GLU A 86 -21.09 21.67 -7.28
CA GLU A 86 -20.74 21.49 -5.87
C GLU A 86 -21.54 22.42 -4.96
N LYS A 87 -21.81 23.66 -5.38
CA LYS A 87 -22.70 24.59 -4.66
C LYS A 87 -24.11 24.03 -4.56
N LEU A 88 -24.65 23.51 -5.65
CA LEU A 88 -25.97 22.87 -5.68
C LEU A 88 -26.00 21.63 -4.78
N MET A 89 -24.97 20.79 -4.84
CA MET A 89 -24.84 19.59 -4.01
C MET A 89 -24.79 19.96 -2.52
N ASN A 90 -24.00 20.95 -2.13
CA ASN A 90 -23.94 21.40 -0.73
C ASN A 90 -25.27 21.99 -0.24
N ALA A 91 -25.99 22.71 -1.11
CA ALA A 91 -27.31 23.27 -0.79
C ALA A 91 -28.38 22.18 -0.59
N ILE A 92 -28.38 21.13 -1.42
CA ILE A 92 -29.33 20.02 -1.32
C ILE A 92 -29.05 19.14 -0.10
N TRP A 93 -27.78 18.82 0.17
CA TRP A 93 -27.41 17.88 1.24
C TRP A 93 -27.18 18.54 2.61
N GLY A 94 -27.28 19.86 2.71
CA GLY A 94 -27.06 20.60 3.96
C GLY A 94 -25.65 20.42 4.55
N LYS A 95 -24.71 19.85 3.78
CA LYS A 95 -23.34 19.62 4.22
C LYS A 95 -22.57 20.92 4.04
N LYS A 96 -22.06 21.48 5.15
CA LYS A 96 -20.98 22.46 5.07
C LYS A 96 -19.84 21.82 4.28
N ALA A 97 -19.35 22.51 3.25
CA ALA A 97 -18.18 22.07 2.51
C ALA A 97 -17.04 21.83 3.51
N SER A 98 -16.53 20.60 3.56
CA SER A 98 -15.33 20.31 4.35
C SER A 98 -14.20 21.17 3.79
N SER A 99 -13.66 22.07 4.62
CA SER A 99 -12.49 22.89 4.32
C SER A 99 -11.24 22.06 4.11
N GLN A 100 -11.27 20.79 4.53
CA GLN A 100 -10.20 19.83 4.34
C GLN A 100 -10.54 18.80 3.26
N LYS A 101 -9.52 18.40 2.50
CA LYS A 101 -9.59 17.32 1.50
C LYS A 101 -8.74 16.12 1.94
N ASP A 102 -9.17 14.92 1.55
CA ASP A 102 -8.39 13.70 1.72
C ASP A 102 -7.18 13.70 0.78
N THR A 103 -5.98 13.68 1.35
CA THR A 103 -4.71 13.50 0.64
C THR A 103 -3.90 12.35 1.24
N SER A 104 -4.58 11.38 1.85
CA SER A 104 -4.00 10.26 2.60
C SER A 104 -3.14 9.33 1.74
N LEU A 105 -2.20 8.64 2.38
CA LEU A 105 -1.43 7.55 1.79
C LEU A 105 -2.29 6.29 1.72
N LYS A 106 -2.47 5.73 0.53
CA LYS A 106 -3.26 4.51 0.29
C LYS A 106 -2.39 3.44 -0.35
N VAL A 107 -2.70 2.18 -0.05
CA VAL A 107 -2.07 1.05 -0.74
C VAL A 107 -2.40 1.12 -2.23
N LYS A 108 -1.36 1.11 -3.07
CA LYS A 108 -1.48 1.14 -4.53
C LYS A 108 -2.17 -0.13 -5.06
N HIS A 109 -2.77 -0.02 -6.24
CA HIS A 109 -3.33 -1.19 -6.92
C HIS A 109 -2.23 -2.20 -7.25
N GLY A 110 -2.48 -3.49 -6.96
CA GLY A 110 -1.54 -4.58 -7.17
C GLY A 110 -0.54 -4.79 -6.02
N ASP A 111 -0.46 -3.85 -5.07
CA ASP A 111 0.31 -4.00 -3.85
C ASP A 111 -0.61 -4.42 -2.68
N GLY A 112 0.02 -4.97 -1.64
CA GLY A 112 -0.65 -5.47 -0.46
C GLY A 112 0.26 -6.41 0.32
N GLY A 113 -0.13 -6.73 1.55
CA GLY A 113 0.67 -7.56 2.44
C GLY A 113 0.48 -7.15 3.88
N THR A 114 1.45 -7.51 4.72
CA THR A 114 1.41 -7.21 6.15
C THR A 114 2.27 -5.98 6.43
N VAL A 115 1.73 -5.02 7.17
CA VAL A 115 2.52 -3.90 7.68
C VAL A 115 3.51 -4.45 8.72
N ILE A 116 4.81 -4.30 8.46
CA ILE A 116 5.86 -4.82 9.35
C ILE A 116 6.48 -3.74 10.23
N ASP A 117 6.47 -2.49 9.77
CA ASP A 117 7.08 -1.37 10.49
C ASP A 117 6.48 -0.03 10.04
N VAL A 118 6.49 0.95 10.94
CA VAL A 118 6.11 2.33 10.66
C VAL A 118 7.12 3.27 11.33
N GLN A 119 7.77 4.11 10.52
CA GLN A 119 8.75 5.08 10.99
C GLN A 119 8.21 6.49 10.82
N ILE A 120 8.32 7.28 11.88
CA ILE A 120 7.86 8.67 11.93
C ILE A 120 9.07 9.56 12.18
N LEU A 121 9.46 10.31 11.14
CA LEU A 121 10.46 11.36 11.22
C LEU A 121 9.75 12.70 11.39
N SER A 122 10.22 13.54 12.28
CA SER A 122 9.57 14.83 12.57
C SER A 122 10.58 15.90 12.91
N ARG A 123 10.34 17.11 12.42
CA ARG A 123 11.20 18.28 12.70
C ARG A 123 11.31 18.58 14.20
N THR A 124 10.27 18.28 14.99
CA THR A 124 10.26 18.43 16.44
C THR A 124 11.15 17.44 17.20
N ARG A 125 11.57 16.35 16.55
CA ARG A 125 12.51 15.36 17.09
C ARG A 125 13.95 15.59 16.60
N GLU A 126 14.24 16.78 16.08
CA GLU A 126 15.56 17.17 15.54
C GLU A 126 16.01 16.35 14.32
N ASP A 127 15.06 15.71 13.61
CA ASP A 127 15.36 15.06 12.33
C ASP A 127 15.65 16.11 11.25
N ASN A 128 16.66 15.86 10.41
CA ASN A 128 16.99 16.74 9.29
C ASN A 128 15.99 16.52 8.13
N LEU A 129 15.00 17.41 8.03
CA LEU A 129 13.92 17.37 7.02
C LEU A 129 14.06 18.53 6.03
N GLU A 130 13.61 18.30 4.79
CA GLU A 130 13.50 19.35 3.77
C GLU A 130 12.67 20.56 4.26
N ASP A 131 12.98 21.75 3.75
CA ASP A 131 12.26 22.96 4.10
C ASP A 131 10.79 22.90 3.69
N GLY A 132 9.92 23.27 4.62
CA GLY A 132 8.47 23.16 4.47
C GLY A 132 7.90 21.76 4.75
N VAL A 133 8.73 20.76 5.05
CA VAL A 133 8.29 19.44 5.53
C VAL A 133 8.35 19.39 7.06
N GLU A 134 7.21 19.16 7.69
CA GLU A 134 7.07 19.09 9.14
C GLU A 134 7.29 17.65 9.66
N LYS A 135 6.80 16.66 8.90
CA LYS A 135 6.80 15.25 9.29
C LYS A 135 6.88 14.36 8.06
N ILE A 136 7.58 13.23 8.16
CA ILE A 136 7.61 12.17 7.16
C ILE A 136 7.19 10.88 7.85
N ILE A 137 6.20 10.19 7.29
CA ILE A 137 5.77 8.88 7.78
C ILE A 137 6.09 7.86 6.69
N LYS A 138 6.88 6.86 7.05
CA LYS A 138 7.26 5.72 6.22
C LYS A 138 6.55 4.48 6.74
N VAL A 139 5.92 3.73 5.84
CA VAL A 139 5.22 2.49 6.14
C VAL A 139 5.86 1.37 5.34
N PHE A 140 6.28 0.31 6.02
CA PHE A 140 6.89 -0.85 5.40
C PHE A 140 5.88 -1.98 5.32
N ILE A 141 5.61 -2.42 4.08
CA ILE A 141 4.69 -3.53 3.79
C ILE A 141 5.50 -4.70 3.28
N ALA A 142 5.41 -5.84 3.95
CA ALA A 142 6.00 -7.09 3.49
C ALA A 142 4.95 -7.94 2.77
N GLN A 143 5.35 -8.49 1.62
CA GLN A 143 4.57 -9.43 0.85
C GLN A 143 5.37 -10.72 0.65
N LYS A 144 4.82 -11.85 1.09
CA LYS A 144 5.33 -13.17 0.76
C LYS A 144 4.86 -13.52 -0.66
N ARG A 145 5.79 -13.67 -1.60
CA ARG A 145 5.52 -14.04 -2.99
C ARG A 145 5.98 -15.46 -3.24
N LYS A 146 5.02 -16.38 -3.32
CA LYS A 146 5.25 -17.73 -3.81
C LYS A 146 5.45 -17.71 -5.32
N ILE A 147 6.23 -18.67 -5.82
CA ILE A 147 6.41 -18.91 -7.25
C ILE A 147 5.05 -19.16 -7.92
N LYS A 148 4.81 -18.53 -9.07
CA LYS A 148 3.56 -18.64 -9.83
C LYS A 148 3.78 -18.66 -11.34
N VAL A 149 2.72 -19.00 -12.06
CA VAL A 149 2.68 -18.87 -13.53
C VAL A 149 2.99 -17.42 -13.92
N GLY A 150 3.87 -17.26 -14.91
CA GLY A 150 4.37 -15.96 -15.36
C GLY A 150 5.69 -15.55 -14.73
N ASP A 151 6.13 -16.20 -13.65
CA ASP A 151 7.46 -15.93 -13.08
C ASP A 151 8.55 -16.50 -14.00
N LYS A 152 9.67 -15.77 -14.10
CA LYS A 152 10.79 -16.11 -14.98
C LYS A 152 11.91 -16.76 -14.20
N MET A 153 12.34 -17.93 -14.66
CA MET A 153 13.42 -18.71 -14.07
C MET A 153 14.60 -18.81 -15.04
N ALA A 154 15.80 -18.98 -14.50
CA ALA A 154 17.01 -19.17 -15.29
C ALA A 154 17.99 -20.11 -14.57
N GLY A 155 18.63 -21.00 -15.33
CA GLY A 155 19.75 -21.80 -14.83
C GLY A 155 21.09 -21.07 -15.00
N ARG A 156 22.16 -21.67 -14.46
CA ARG A 156 23.53 -21.10 -14.49
C ARG A 156 24.17 -21.09 -15.87
N HIS A 157 23.63 -21.86 -16.82
CA HIS A 157 24.16 -22.02 -18.19
C HIS A 157 23.40 -21.21 -19.24
N GLY A 158 22.56 -20.26 -18.82
CA GLY A 158 21.88 -19.34 -19.74
C GLY A 158 20.55 -19.86 -20.29
N ASN A 159 20.10 -21.06 -19.91
CA ASN A 159 18.74 -21.51 -20.13
C ASN A 159 17.77 -20.64 -19.32
N LYS A 160 16.86 -19.95 -20.00
CA LYS A 160 15.86 -19.06 -19.39
C LYS A 160 14.47 -19.53 -19.83
N GLY A 161 13.49 -19.41 -18.96
CA GLY A 161 12.11 -19.72 -19.32
C GLY A 161 11.11 -19.09 -18.36
N VAL A 162 9.88 -19.00 -18.81
CA VAL A 162 8.76 -18.54 -17.99
C VAL A 162 7.96 -19.75 -17.54
N ILE A 163 7.53 -19.75 -16.29
CA ILE A 163 6.65 -20.80 -15.77
C ILE A 163 5.31 -20.69 -16.49
N SER A 164 4.96 -21.69 -17.28
CA SER A 164 3.71 -21.76 -18.04
C SER A 164 2.64 -22.54 -17.31
N LEU A 165 3.03 -23.53 -16.51
CA LEU A 165 2.11 -24.41 -15.81
C LEU A 165 2.71 -24.86 -14.47
N VAL A 166 1.86 -24.94 -13.46
CA VAL A 166 2.15 -25.60 -12.18
C VAL A 166 1.29 -26.86 -12.15
N LEU A 167 1.92 -28.03 -12.20
CA LEU A 167 1.22 -29.32 -12.23
C LEU A 167 1.09 -29.93 -10.84
N PRO A 168 -0.04 -30.57 -10.51
CA PRO A 168 -0.15 -31.47 -9.36
C PRO A 168 0.96 -32.53 -9.38
N VAL A 169 1.33 -33.07 -8.22
CA VAL A 169 2.46 -33.99 -8.09
C VAL A 169 2.17 -35.31 -8.82
N GLU A 170 0.92 -35.75 -8.79
CA GLU A 170 0.39 -36.94 -9.44
C GLU A 170 0.45 -36.92 -10.97
N ASP A 171 0.43 -35.73 -11.58
CA ASP A 171 0.50 -35.56 -13.04
C ASP A 171 1.94 -35.37 -13.53
N MET A 172 2.90 -35.21 -12.61
CA MET A 172 4.32 -35.06 -12.96
C MET A 172 4.95 -36.42 -13.25
N PRO A 173 5.90 -36.50 -14.20
CA PRO A 173 6.72 -37.69 -14.36
C PRO A 173 7.43 -38.05 -13.05
N PHE A 174 7.34 -39.31 -12.65
CA PHE A 174 7.91 -39.86 -11.41
C PHE A 174 8.96 -40.93 -11.71
N LEU A 175 9.82 -41.21 -10.72
CA LEU A 175 10.83 -42.27 -10.79
C LEU A 175 10.22 -43.60 -10.30
N GLU A 176 10.91 -44.73 -10.50
CA GLU A 176 10.39 -46.06 -10.13
C GLU A 176 10.08 -46.20 -8.62
N ASP A 177 10.69 -45.37 -7.77
CA ASP A 177 10.51 -45.32 -6.32
C ASP A 177 9.35 -44.41 -5.86
N GLY A 178 8.69 -43.71 -6.77
CA GLY A 178 7.59 -42.77 -6.48
C GLY A 178 8.05 -41.41 -5.99
#